data_AF-A0A447N7Y9-F1
#
_entry.id   AF-A0A447N7Y9-F1
#
_cell.length_a   1.000
_cell.length_b   1.000
_cell.length_c   1.000
_cell.angle_alpha   90.00
_cell.angle_beta   90.00
_cell.angle_gamma   90.00
#
_symmetry.space_group_name_H-M   'P 1'
#
loop_
_entity.id
_entity.type
_entity.pdbx_description
1 polymer ?
#
loop_
_entity_poly.entity_id
_entity_poly.type
_entity_poly.pdbx_seq_one_letter_code
_entity_poly.pdbx_strand_id
1 'polypeptide(L)'
;MRLGAQSVQFGLASLAHYIDDPQEVWFVKSPKSFLGASGLKPQQVALFEDLVCAMMVHIRHTAHSQLAGGHYPGSDRSPDQLSGTGRR
;
A
#
# COMPACT_ATOMS: atom_id res chain seq x y z
N MET A 1 -19.27 -1.34 -11.92
CA MET A 1 -19.34 -1.52 -10.46
C MET A 1 -18.06 -0.93 -9.90
N ARG A 2 -18.15 0.15 -9.13
CA ARG A 2 -16.97 0.75 -8.46
C ARG A 2 -16.85 0.18 -7.06
N LEU A 3 -15.61 -0.05 -6.61
CA LEU A 3 -15.35 -0.43 -5.23
C LEU A 3 -15.58 0.75 -4.29
N GLY A 4 -16.22 0.49 -3.15
CA GLY A 4 -16.37 1.47 -2.09
C GLY A 4 -15.11 1.53 -1.23
N ALA A 5 -14.80 2.69 -0.66
CA ALA A 5 -13.63 2.85 0.21
C ALA A 5 -13.64 1.91 1.44
N GLN A 6 -14.84 1.55 1.94
CA GLN A 6 -15.03 0.65 3.08
C GLN A 6 -15.20 -0.82 2.69
N SER A 7 -15.18 -1.15 1.40
CA SER A 7 -15.44 -2.53 0.92
C SER A 7 -14.16 -3.33 0.67
N VAL A 8 -12.99 -2.84 1.09
CA VAL A 8 -11.69 -3.47 0.84
C VAL A 8 -10.84 -3.47 2.10
N GLN A 9 -10.23 -4.61 2.40
CA GLN A 9 -9.25 -4.78 3.48
C GLN A 9 -7.93 -5.30 2.90
N PHE A 10 -6.80 -5.02 3.56
CA PHE A 10 -5.46 -5.33 3.06
C PHE A 10 -4.64 -6.16 4.07
N GLY A 11 -3.64 -6.88 3.56
CA GLY A 11 -2.67 -7.61 4.38
C GLY A 11 -3.20 -8.93 4.97
N LEU A 12 -2.55 -9.42 6.03
CA LEU A 12 -2.91 -10.70 6.66
C LEU A 12 -4.27 -10.67 7.36
N ALA A 13 -4.72 -9.49 7.80
CA ALA A 13 -6.03 -9.33 8.43
C ALA A 13 -7.18 -9.69 7.46
N SER A 14 -7.05 -9.38 6.17
CA SER A 14 -8.08 -9.74 5.19
C SER A 14 -8.12 -11.25 4.90
N LEU A 15 -6.98 -11.94 5.01
CA LEU A 15 -6.93 -13.40 4.92
C LEU A 15 -7.58 -14.05 6.13
N ALA A 16 -7.29 -13.56 7.35
CA ALA A 16 -7.93 -14.05 8.56
C ALA A 16 -9.45 -13.89 8.50
N HIS A 17 -9.94 -12.72 8.09
CA HIS A 17 -11.37 -12.48 7.93
C HIS A 17 -12.04 -13.40 6.90
N TYR A 18 -11.36 -13.70 5.78
CA TYR A 18 -11.85 -14.67 4.80
C TYR A 18 -11.89 -16.11 5.34
N ILE A 19 -10.95 -16.48 6.21
CA ILE A 19 -10.96 -17.81 6.84
C ILE A 19 -12.11 -17.93 7.84
N ASP A 20 -12.39 -16.87 8.58
CA ASP A 20 -13.46 -16.85 9.59
C ASP A 20 -14.86 -16.83 8.94
N ASP A 21 -15.04 -16.12 7.82
CA ASP A 21 -16.32 -16.03 7.12
C ASP A 21 -16.18 -16.08 5.57
N PRO A 22 -15.87 -17.26 4.99
CA PRO A 22 -15.62 -17.39 3.55
C PRO A 22 -16.88 -17.24 2.68
N GLN A 23 -18.08 -17.21 3.26
CA GLN A 23 -19.33 -17.07 2.50
C GLN A 23 -19.70 -15.60 2.27
N GLU A 24 -19.33 -14.72 3.21
CA GLU A 24 -19.69 -13.30 3.15
C GLU A 24 -18.61 -12.43 2.49
N VAL A 25 -17.37 -12.92 2.39
CA VAL A 25 -16.25 -12.16 1.79
C VAL A 25 -15.47 -12.93 0.74
N TRP A 26 -14.84 -12.16 -0.16
CA TRP A 26 -13.99 -12.68 -1.22
C TRP A 26 -12.53 -12.31 -0.95
N PHE A 27 -11.65 -13.31 -0.97
CA PHE A 27 -10.21 -13.08 -0.91
C PHE A 27 -9.58 -13.14 -2.31
N VAL A 28 -8.96 -12.03 -2.72
CA VAL A 28 -8.28 -11.93 -4.00
C VAL A 28 -6.78 -12.06 -3.80
N LYS A 29 -6.19 -13.13 -4.34
CA LYS A 29 -4.73 -13.28 -4.45
C LYS A 29 -4.23 -12.54 -5.68
N SER A 30 -3.21 -11.69 -5.49
CA SER A 30 -2.50 -10.99 -6.57
C SER A 30 -3.43 -10.34 -7.60
N PRO A 31 -4.24 -9.31 -7.24
CA PRO A 31 -5.15 -8.67 -8.19
C PRO A 31 -4.44 -8.11 -9.44
N LYS A 32 -3.13 -7.85 -9.34
CA LYS A 32 -2.29 -7.36 -10.43
C LYS A 32 -2.14 -8.35 -11.59
N SER A 33 -2.22 -9.67 -11.34
CA SER A 33 -2.09 -10.68 -12.41
C SER A 33 -3.28 -10.69 -13.37
N PHE A 34 -4.38 -10.03 -13.02
CA PHE A 34 -5.58 -9.93 -13.85
C PHE A 34 -5.56 -8.72 -14.80
N LEU A 35 -4.61 -7.80 -14.62
CA LEU A 35 -4.45 -6.65 -15.52
C LEU A 35 -3.87 -7.13 -16.85
N GLY A 36 -4.62 -6.98 -17.94
CA GLY A 36 -4.23 -7.45 -19.28
C GLY A 36 -4.45 -8.94 -19.54
N ALA A 37 -5.10 -9.66 -18.61
CA ALA A 37 -5.50 -11.05 -18.85
C ALA A 37 -6.57 -11.14 -19.94
N SER A 38 -6.45 -12.12 -20.84
CA SER A 38 -7.45 -12.41 -21.85
C SER A 38 -8.66 -13.15 -21.26
N GLY A 39 -9.85 -12.93 -21.81
CA GLY A 39 -11.08 -13.62 -21.40
C GLY A 39 -11.88 -12.98 -20.26
N LEU A 40 -11.41 -11.85 -19.70
CA LEU A 40 -12.17 -11.07 -18.73
C LEU A 40 -13.16 -10.14 -19.43
N LYS A 41 -14.36 -9.99 -18.85
CA LYS A 41 -15.30 -8.95 -19.28
C LYS A 41 -14.75 -7.56 -18.90
N PRO A 42 -15.04 -6.49 -19.67
CA PRO A 42 -14.57 -5.14 -19.36
C PRO A 42 -14.86 -4.70 -17.91
N GLN A 43 -16.01 -5.11 -17.36
CA GLN A 43 -16.38 -4.79 -15.98
C GLN A 43 -15.50 -5.48 -14.93
N GLN A 44 -14.97 -6.68 -15.22
CA GLN A 44 -14.05 -7.39 -14.34
C GLN A 44 -12.66 -6.75 -14.39
N VAL A 45 -12.21 -6.33 -15.58
CA VAL A 45 -10.95 -5.57 -15.72
C VAL A 45 -11.00 -4.29 -14.89
N ALA A 46 -12.08 -3.51 -15.02
CA ALA A 46 -12.27 -2.29 -14.23
C ALA A 46 -12.28 -2.56 -12.71
N LEU A 47 -12.87 -3.68 -12.26
CA LEU A 47 -12.83 -4.08 -10.85
C LEU A 47 -11.39 -4.34 -10.37
N PHE A 48 -10.57 -5.05 -11.16
CA PHE A 48 -9.18 -5.32 -10.80
C PHE A 48 -8.31 -4.06 -10.85
N GLU A 49 -8.57 -3.15 -11.79
CA GLU A 49 -7.93 -1.82 -11.83
C GLU A 49 -8.21 -1.04 -10.55
N ASP A 50 -9.48 -0.99 -10.12
CA ASP A 50 -9.88 -0.35 -8.87
C ASP A 50 -9.23 -1.03 -7.65
N LEU A 51 -9.15 -2.37 -7.58
CA LEU A 51 -8.48 -3.10 -6.49
C LEU A 51 -6.99 -2.77 -6.41
N VAL A 52 -6.29 -2.76 -7.55
CA VAL A 52 -4.86 -2.45 -7.61
C VAL A 52 -4.62 -0.99 -7.23
N CYS A 53 -5.49 -0.08 -7.67
CA CYS A 53 -5.42 1.33 -7.30
C CYS A 53 -5.58 1.51 -5.78
N ALA A 54 -6.60 0.88 -5.18
CA ALA A 54 -6.83 0.93 -3.73
C ALA A 54 -5.63 0.36 -2.94
N MET A 55 -5.02 -0.72 -3.43
CA MET A 55 -3.81 -1.30 -2.84
C MET A 55 -2.61 -0.36 -2.91
N MET A 56 -2.41 0.34 -4.03
CA MET A 56 -1.33 1.31 -4.17
C MET A 56 -1.52 2.52 -3.24
N VAL A 57 -2.76 3.00 -3.11
CA VAL A 57 -3.12 4.05 -2.15
C VAL A 57 -2.82 3.61 -0.72
N HIS A 58 -3.21 2.38 -0.35
CA HIS A 58 -2.90 1.80 0.95
C HIS A 58 -1.38 1.70 1.20
N ILE A 59 -0.60 1.17 0.25
CA ILE A 59 0.86 1.07 0.36
C ILE A 59 1.49 2.45 0.58
N ARG A 60 1.08 3.46 -0.20
CA ARG A 60 1.57 4.84 -0.05
C ARG A 60 1.29 5.36 1.36
N HIS A 61 0.05 5.25 1.85
CA HIS A 61 -0.30 5.74 3.18
C HIS A 61 0.49 5.03 4.28
N THR A 62 0.61 3.71 4.20
CA THR A 62 1.38 2.92 5.16
C THR A 62 2.86 3.35 5.18
N ALA A 63 3.46 3.56 4.00
CA ALA A 63 4.84 4.02 3.90
C ALA A 63 5.02 5.43 4.50
N HIS A 64 4.12 6.37 4.22
CA HIS A 64 4.17 7.71 4.81
C HIS A 64 4.05 7.66 6.34
N SER A 65 3.16 6.84 6.88
CA SER A 65 3.00 6.69 8.34
C SER A 65 4.25 6.11 9.00
N GLN A 66 4.93 5.16 8.34
CA GLN A 66 6.17 4.58 8.86
C GLN A 66 7.32 5.59 8.87
N LEU A 67 7.44 6.43 7.84
CA LEU A 67 8.48 7.46 7.76
C LEU A 67 8.21 8.64 8.70
N ALA A 68 6.95 9.02 8.92
CA ALA A 68 6.59 10.09 9.84
C ALA A 68 6.90 9.74 11.31
N GLY A 69 6.95 8.46 11.68
CA GLY A 69 7.37 7.99 13.00
C GLY A 69 8.88 7.76 13.14
N GLY A 70 9.63 7.81 12.02
CA GLY A 70 11.08 7.72 12.02
C GLY A 70 11.69 9.10 12.20
N HIS A 71 12.15 9.41 13.41
CA HIS A 71 13.17 10.44 13.61
C HIS A 71 14.30 10.19 12.59
N TYR A 72 14.49 11.10 11.64
CA TYR A 72 15.60 11.02 10.69
C TYR A 72 16.90 11.20 11.50
N PRO A 73 17.78 10.20 11.63
CA PRO A 73 19.06 10.34 12.33
C PRO A 73 19.99 11.21 11.46
N GLY A 74 19.77 12.52 11.50
CA GLY A 74 20.41 13.48 10.61
C GLY A 74 19.71 14.83 10.52
N SER A 75 18.43 14.94 10.94
CA SER A 75 17.73 16.24 11.00
C SER A 75 18.25 17.15 12.11
N ASP A 76 18.96 16.60 13.09
CA ASP A 76 19.46 17.33 14.27
C ASP A 76 20.88 17.87 14.08
N ARG A 77 21.49 17.71 12.90
CA ARG A 77 22.80 18.33 12.62
C ARG A 77 22.62 19.83 12.39
N SER A 78 22.82 20.62 13.44
CA SER A 78 23.01 22.07 13.32
C SER A 78 24.10 22.38 12.29
N PRO A 79 23.90 23.38 11.41
CA PRO A 79 24.91 23.81 10.44
C PRO A 79 26.20 24.37 11.08
N ASP A 80 26.19 24.61 12.39
CA ASP A 80 27.29 25.21 13.15
C ASP A 80 28.52 24.30 13.34
N GLN A 81 28.42 23.00 12.99
CA GLN A 81 29.52 22.03 13.13
C GLN A 81 30.46 21.95 11.91
N LEU A 82 30.29 22.80 10.88
CA LEU A 82 31.11 22.77 9.65
C LEU A 82 32.29 23.75 9.65
N SER A 83 32.78 24.19 10.82
CA SER A 83 33.88 25.16 10.90
C SER A 83 35.06 24.66 11.75
N GLY A 84 36.23 24.52 11.11
CA GLY A 84 37.53 24.20 11.71
C GLY A 84 37.80 22.68 11.75
N THR A 85 38.80 22.11 11.09
CA THR A 85 40.22 22.48 10.96
C THR A 85 40.78 21.52 9.89
N GLY A 86 41.55 21.88 8.87
CA GLY A 86 42.54 22.93 8.79
C GLY A 86 43.89 22.46 9.35
N ARG A 87 44.70 21.79 8.51
CA ARG A 87 46.11 21.37 8.72
C ARG A 87 46.25 20.11 9.61
N ARG A 88 47.05 19.08 9.30
CA ARG A 88 48.18 18.88 8.39
C ARG A 88 48.10 17.48 7.79
#